data_AF-A0A0F8WFM7-F1
#
_entry.id   AF-A0A0F8WFM7-F1
#
_cell.length_a   1.000
_cell.length_b   1.000
_cell.length_c   1.000
_cell.angle_alpha   90.00
_cell.angle_beta   90.00
_cell.angle_gamma   90.00
#
_symmetry.space_group_name_H-M   'P 1'
#
loop_
_entity.id
_entity.type
_entity.pdbx_description
1 polymer ?
#
loop_
_entity_poly.entity_id
_entity_poly.type
_entity_poly.pdbx_seq_one_letter_code
_entity_poly.pdbx_strand_id
1 'polypeptide(L)'
;MNLNKFQNHHVVIFVVLTFIVVFSLNKTVCAQTPFKFSEDSSFDIHTVQNLLSTDTISSLVKDGENAYKKGDYETALTIFKEITDINPNYYDAWIGIGNCLFNLG
;
A
#
# COMPACT_ATOMS: atom_id res chain seq x y z
N MET A 1 4.72 -61.45 -9.92
CA MET A 1 4.17 -60.08 -9.73
C MET A 1 5.09 -59.35 -8.78
N ASN A 2 5.77 -58.28 -9.22
CA ASN A 2 6.95 -57.73 -8.54
C ASN A 2 6.53 -56.86 -7.33
N LEU A 3 6.67 -57.39 -6.10
CA LEU A 3 6.25 -56.72 -4.85
C LEU A 3 6.94 -55.36 -4.64
N ASN A 4 8.14 -55.16 -5.20
CA ASN A 4 8.87 -53.89 -5.10
C ASN A 4 8.15 -52.74 -5.83
N LYS A 5 7.38 -53.03 -6.89
CA LYS A 5 6.62 -51.98 -7.61
C LYS A 5 5.42 -51.49 -6.78
N PHE A 6 4.82 -52.37 -5.98
CA PHE A 6 3.70 -52.03 -5.09
C PHE A 6 4.17 -51.21 -3.88
N GLN A 7 5.28 -51.58 -3.24
CA GLN A 7 5.81 -50.81 -2.11
C GLN A 7 6.25 -49.40 -2.52
N ASN A 8 6.92 -49.28 -3.67
CA ASN A 8 7.30 -47.98 -4.22
C ASN A 8 6.07 -47.11 -4.53
N HIS A 9 4.97 -47.71 -4.98
CA HIS A 9 3.74 -46.97 -5.27
C HIS A 9 3.07 -46.43 -4.00
N HIS A 10 3.04 -47.20 -2.91
CA HIS A 10 2.53 -46.73 -1.62
C HIS A 10 3.39 -45.61 -1.02
N VAL A 11 4.72 -45.71 -1.11
CA VAL A 11 5.64 -44.67 -0.64
C VAL A 11 5.47 -43.38 -1.44
N VAL A 12 5.36 -43.46 -2.77
CA VAL A 12 5.14 -42.29 -3.64
C VAL A 12 3.81 -41.61 -3.33
N ILE A 13 2.72 -42.38 -3.15
CA ILE A 13 1.41 -41.83 -2.76
C ILE A 13 1.50 -41.10 -1.43
N PHE A 14 2.17 -41.67 -0.42
CA PHE A 14 2.30 -41.05 0.89
C PHE A 14 3.05 -39.72 0.83
N VAL A 15 4.16 -39.64 0.08
CA VAL A 15 4.93 -38.40 -0.11
C VAL A 15 4.08 -37.33 -0.79
N VAL A 16 3.34 -37.67 -1.85
CA VAL A 16 2.45 -36.73 -2.55
C VAL A 16 1.32 -36.24 -1.63
N LEU A 17 0.72 -37.11 -0.84
CA LEU A 17 -0.31 -36.72 0.14
C LEU A 17 0.24 -35.77 1.21
N THR A 18 1.43 -36.03 1.74
CA THR A 18 2.06 -35.11 2.70
C THR A 18 2.39 -33.75 2.08
N PHE A 19 2.82 -33.72 0.82
CA PHE A 19 3.13 -32.47 0.11
C PHE A 19 1.86 -31.64 -0.17
N ILE A 20 0.76 -32.31 -0.55
CA ILE A 20 -0.56 -31.66 -0.74
C ILE A 20 -1.07 -31.10 0.58
N VAL A 21 -0.97 -31.85 1.69
CA VAL A 21 -1.40 -31.36 3.02
C VAL A 21 -0.58 -30.14 3.43
N VAL A 22 0.75 -30.15 3.27
CA VAL A 22 1.61 -28.99 3.57
C VAL A 22 1.25 -27.78 2.70
N PHE A 23 1.00 -27.99 1.39
CA PHE A 23 0.60 -26.92 0.47
C PHE A 23 -0.81 -26.37 0.79
N SER A 24 -1.74 -27.23 1.21
CA SER A 24 -3.08 -26.83 1.65
C SER A 24 -3.08 -26.09 2.98
N LEU A 25 -2.22 -26.46 3.93
CA LEU A 25 -2.04 -25.73 5.20
C LEU A 25 -1.40 -24.35 4.99
N ASN A 26 -0.47 -24.22 4.04
CA ASN A 26 0.13 -22.92 3.70
C ASN A 26 -0.92 -21.92 3.17
N LYS A 27 -1.96 -22.41 2.49
CA LYS A 27 -3.07 -21.56 2.00
C LYS A 27 -4.00 -21.09 3.12
N THR A 28 -4.03 -21.78 4.27
CA THR A 28 -4.87 -21.40 5.42
C THR A 28 -4.23 -20.31 6.29
N VAL A 29 -2.89 -20.17 6.27
CA VAL A 29 -2.16 -19.11 7.00
C VAL A 29 -2.26 -17.74 6.29
N CYS A 30 -2.61 -17.70 5.00
CA CYS A 30 -2.87 -16.44 4.29
C CYS A 30 -4.33 -15.95 4.37
N ALA A 31 -5.21 -16.67 5.08
CA ALA A 31 -6.64 -16.34 5.21
C ALA A 31 -7.08 -16.02 6.66
N GLN A 32 -6.14 -15.96 7.61
CA GLN A 32 -6.39 -15.35 8.91
C GLN A 32 -6.35 -13.83 8.72
N THR A 33 -7.52 -13.31 8.40
CA THR A 33 -8.08 -11.99 8.73
C THR A 33 -7.07 -10.90 9.09
N PRO A 34 -7.09 -9.70 8.44
CA PRO A 34 -6.48 -8.53 9.07
C PRO A 34 -7.08 -8.44 10.47
N PHE A 35 -6.23 -8.61 11.48
CA PHE A 35 -6.61 -8.56 12.88
C PHE A 35 -7.24 -7.18 13.12
N LYS A 36 -8.57 -7.15 13.17
CA LYS A 36 -9.35 -5.95 13.40
C LYS A 36 -9.40 -5.77 14.91
N PHE A 37 -8.48 -4.96 15.43
CA PHE A 37 -8.53 -4.51 16.81
C PHE A 37 -9.66 -3.48 16.92
N SER A 38 -10.77 -3.86 17.54
CA SER A 38 -11.78 -2.93 18.01
C SER A 38 -11.69 -2.89 19.54
N GLU A 39 -10.82 -2.02 20.06
CA GLU A 39 -10.97 -1.50 21.42
C GLU A 39 -11.60 -0.12 21.31
N ASP A 40 -12.84 -0.03 21.77
CA ASP A 40 -13.60 1.21 21.85
C ASP A 40 -13.27 1.89 23.19
N SER A 41 -12.31 2.81 23.17
CA SER A 41 -12.19 3.91 24.14
C SER A 41 -11.50 5.12 23.50
N SER A 42 -12.28 5.84 22.69
CA SER A 42 -12.23 7.30 22.47
C SER A 42 -10.87 7.99 22.23
N PHE A 43 -10.15 7.59 21.18
CA PHE A 43 -9.48 8.52 20.24
C PHE A 43 -9.01 7.67 19.06
N ASP A 44 -9.74 7.73 17.94
CA ASP A 44 -9.45 6.92 16.76
C ASP A 44 -8.07 7.33 16.19
N ILE A 45 -7.02 6.57 16.48
CA ILE A 45 -5.63 6.88 16.07
C ILE A 45 -5.54 7.09 14.55
N HIS A 46 -6.40 6.41 13.78
CA HIS A 46 -6.54 6.61 12.34
C HIS A 46 -7.14 7.96 11.95
N THR A 47 -8.10 8.49 12.72
CA THR A 47 -8.65 9.83 12.48
C THR A 47 -7.64 10.92 12.79
N VAL A 48 -6.82 10.74 13.84
CA VAL A 48 -5.76 11.70 14.20
C VAL A 48 -4.69 11.76 13.12
N GLN A 49 -4.23 10.60 12.63
CA GLN A 49 -3.29 10.55 11.52
C GLN A 49 -3.87 11.22 10.27
N ASN A 50 -5.15 10.99 9.97
CA ASN A 50 -5.81 11.58 8.80
C ASN A 50 -6.04 13.10 8.96
N LEU A 51 -6.37 13.57 10.18
CA LEU A 51 -6.53 14.99 10.51
C LEU A 51 -5.19 15.72 10.47
N LEU A 52 -4.13 15.16 11.07
CA LEU A 52 -2.76 15.68 10.97
C LEU A 52 -2.28 15.71 9.52
N SER A 53 -2.60 14.68 8.74
CA SER A 53 -2.31 14.65 7.30
C SER A 53 -3.10 15.73 6.56
N THR A 54 -4.35 15.99 6.94
CA THR A 54 -5.19 17.01 6.30
C THR A 54 -4.66 18.42 6.57
N ASP A 55 -4.29 18.72 7.81
CA ASP A 55 -3.67 20.00 8.16
C ASP A 55 -2.34 20.19 7.44
N THR A 56 -1.52 19.14 7.40
CA THR A 56 -0.23 19.14 6.69
C THR A 56 -0.40 19.32 5.18
N ILE A 57 -1.30 18.57 4.55
CA ILE A 57 -1.64 18.70 3.13
C ILE A 57 -2.14 20.12 2.83
N SER A 58 -3.01 20.69 3.69
CA SER A 58 -3.52 22.05 3.47
C SER A 58 -2.42 23.12 3.47
N SER A 59 -1.42 22.97 4.36
CA SER A 59 -0.25 23.85 4.38
C SER A 59 0.61 23.66 3.13
N LEU A 60 0.92 22.41 2.78
CA LEU A 60 1.72 22.08 1.59
C LEU A 60 1.05 22.59 0.31
N VAL A 61 -0.26 22.48 0.18
CA VAL A 61 -1.01 23.02 -0.98
C VAL A 61 -0.79 24.52 -1.09
N LYS A 62 -0.94 25.25 0.02
CA LYS A 62 -0.73 26.70 0.04
C LYS A 62 0.72 27.06 -0.31
N ASP A 63 1.69 26.31 0.19
CA ASP A 63 3.10 26.54 -0.08
C ASP A 63 3.45 26.24 -1.54
N GLY A 64 2.94 25.14 -2.10
CA GLY A 64 3.09 24.77 -3.51
C GLY A 64 2.45 25.80 -4.44
N GLU A 65 1.25 26.26 -4.13
CA GLU A 65 0.60 27.35 -4.88
C GLU A 65 1.40 28.65 -4.81
N ASN A 66 1.95 29.00 -3.64
CA ASN A 66 2.75 30.21 -3.48
C ASN A 66 4.06 30.12 -4.27
N ALA A 67 4.73 28.96 -4.27
CA ALA A 67 5.91 28.71 -5.09
C ALA A 67 5.56 28.82 -6.58
N TYR A 68 4.46 28.20 -7.02
CA TYR A 68 3.97 28.28 -8.39
C TYR A 68 3.69 29.73 -8.82
N LYS A 69 3.00 30.51 -7.97
CA LYS A 69 2.69 31.94 -8.23
C LYS A 69 3.96 32.81 -8.31
N LYS A 70 5.04 32.41 -7.64
CA LYS A 70 6.36 33.08 -7.73
C LYS A 70 7.14 32.69 -8.99
N GLY A 71 6.64 31.74 -9.78
CA GLY A 71 7.35 31.17 -10.94
C GLY A 71 8.41 30.14 -10.55
N ASP A 72 8.49 29.75 -9.29
CA ASP A 72 9.41 28.70 -8.83
C ASP A 72 8.74 27.33 -9.03
N TYR A 73 8.70 26.91 -10.29
CA TYR A 73 8.00 25.70 -10.71
C TYR A 73 8.70 24.41 -10.24
N GLU A 74 10.03 24.43 -10.03
CA GLU A 74 10.77 23.27 -9.52
C GLU A 74 10.44 22.99 -8.05
N THR A 75 10.41 24.05 -7.22
CA THR A 75 9.99 23.94 -5.82
C THR A 75 8.53 23.54 -5.72
N ALA A 76 7.64 24.18 -6.51
CA ALA A 76 6.22 23.83 -6.54
C ALA A 76 6.00 22.35 -6.93
N LEU A 77 6.72 21.86 -7.94
CA LEU A 77 6.67 20.47 -8.37
C LEU A 77 7.08 19.51 -7.24
N THR A 78 8.13 19.86 -6.49
CA THR A 78 8.60 19.05 -5.36
C THR A 78 7.55 18.98 -4.25
N ILE A 79 6.95 20.11 -3.90
CA ILE A 79 5.89 20.18 -2.88
C ILE A 79 4.65 19.38 -3.32
N PHE A 80 4.22 19.50 -4.58
CA PHE A 80 3.06 18.73 -5.05
C PHE A 80 3.33 17.22 -5.08
N LYS A 81 4.57 16.78 -5.35
CA LYS A 81 4.95 15.36 -5.23
C LYS A 81 4.87 14.86 -3.80
N GLU A 82 5.32 15.65 -2.83
CA GLU A 82 5.20 15.31 -1.41
C GLU A 82 3.73 15.10 -1.01
N ILE A 83 2.81 15.94 -1.51
CA ILE A 83 1.37 15.76 -1.28
C ILE A 83 0.88 14.43 -1.87
N THR A 84 1.35 14.04 -3.06
CA THR A 84 0.98 12.74 -3.67
C THR A 84 1.57 11.53 -2.93
N ASP A 85 2.71 11.70 -2.26
CA ASP A 85 3.30 10.64 -1.41
C ASP A 85 2.50 10.44 -0.12
N ILE A 86 1.96 11.53 0.45
CA ILE A 86 1.10 11.49 1.65
C ILE A 86 -0.30 10.98 1.28
N ASN A 87 -0.89 11.54 0.22
CA ASN A 87 -2.22 11.20 -0.26
C ASN A 87 -2.23 11.06 -1.80
N PRO A 88 -2.03 9.83 -2.31
CA PRO A 88 -2.05 9.56 -3.75
C PRO A 88 -3.37 9.93 -4.44
N ASN A 89 -4.47 10.02 -3.70
CA ASN A 89 -5.80 10.35 -4.21
C ASN A 89 -6.10 11.86 -4.19
N TYR A 90 -5.16 12.71 -3.77
CA TYR A 90 -5.34 14.16 -3.75
C TYR A 90 -5.21 14.74 -5.17
N TYR A 91 -6.34 14.85 -5.87
CA TYR A 91 -6.38 15.18 -7.29
C TYR A 91 -5.78 16.56 -7.62
N ASP A 92 -5.93 17.55 -6.73
CA ASP A 92 -5.41 18.91 -6.92
C ASP A 92 -3.87 18.93 -7.01
N ALA A 93 -3.17 18.02 -6.30
CA ALA A 93 -1.71 17.93 -6.40
C ALA A 93 -1.27 17.42 -7.77
N TRP A 94 -1.99 16.47 -8.38
CA TRP A 94 -1.70 16.01 -9.74
C TRP A 94 -1.92 17.12 -10.78
N ILE A 95 -2.95 17.93 -10.60
CA ILE A 95 -3.18 19.14 -11.42
C ILE A 95 -2.01 20.11 -11.24
N GLY A 96 -1.59 20.35 -9.99
CA GLY A 96 -0.42 21.17 -9.67
C GLY A 96 0.85 20.68 -10.35
N ILE A 97 1.14 19.38 -10.30
CA ILE A 97 2.27 18.74 -11.00
C ILE A 97 2.20 19.01 -12.49
N GLY A 98 1.04 18.78 -13.12
CA GLY A 98 0.85 19.01 -14.56
C GLY A 98 1.10 20.46 -14.95
N ASN A 99 0.57 21.41 -14.17
CA ASN A 99 0.81 22.84 -14.39
C ASN A 99 2.29 23.19 -14.23
N CYS A 100 2.98 22.65 -13.22
CA CYS A 100 4.41 22.89 -13.03
C CYS A 100 5.22 22.35 -14.20
N LEU A 101 4.95 21.11 -14.64
CA LEU A 101 5.64 20.50 -15.78
C LEU A 101 5.41 21.30 -17.06
N PHE A 102 4.17 21.74 -17.32
CA PHE A 102 3.84 22.58 -18.48
C PHE A 102 4.64 23.91 -18.50
N ASN A 103 4.86 24.52 -17.34
CA ASN A 103 5.65 25.76 -17.27
C ASN A 103 7.17 25.52 -17.31
N LEU A 104 7.64 24.32 -16.98
CA LEU A 104 9.07 23.95 -17.04
C LEU A 104 9.53 23.56 -18.46
N GLY A 105 8.64 23.07 -19.33
CA GLY A 105 8.96 22.77 -20.73
C GLY A 105 8.02 21.81 -21.43
#